data_AF-A0A655JJ89-F1
#
_entry.id   AF-A0A655JJ89-F1
#
_cell.length_a   1.000
_cell.length_b   1.000
_cell.length_c   1.000
_cell.angle_alpha   90.00
_cell.angle_beta   90.00
_cell.angle_gamma   90.00
#
_symmetry.space_group_name_H-M   'P 1'
#
loop_
_entity.id
_entity.type
_entity.pdbx_description
1 polymer ?
#
loop_
_entity_poly.entity_id
_entity_poly.type
_entity_poly.pdbx_seq_one_letter_code
_entity_poly.pdbx_strand_id
1 'polypeptide(L)'
;MPGPGLTALGQQQAQAIANALAAKGPYAGIFDSQLIRTQQTAAPLANLLGMAPQVLPGLNEIHAGIFEDLPQISPAGLLYLVGPIAWTLGFPIVPMLAPGSTDVNGIVFNRAFTGAVQTIYDASLANPVVAADGNITSVAYSSAFTIGVGTMMNVDNPHPLLLLTHPVPNTGAVVVQGNPEGGWTLVSWDGIPVGPASLPTALFVDVRELITAPQYAAYDIWESLFTGDPAAVINAVRDGADEVGAAVVQFPHAVADDVIDATGHPYLSGLPIGLPSLIP
;
A
#
# COMPACT_ATOMS: atom_id res chain seq x y z
N MET A 1 3.56 22.81 2.20
CA MET A 1 2.31 23.58 2.45
C MET A 1 1.11 22.66 2.17
N PRO A 2 -0.04 22.80 2.84
CA PRO A 2 -1.15 21.81 2.79
C PRO A 2 -1.85 21.63 1.43
N GLY A 3 -1.37 22.29 0.37
CA GLY A 3 -1.96 22.26 -0.98
C GLY A 3 -3.26 23.05 -1.11
N PRO A 4 -3.82 23.15 -2.34
CA PRO A 4 -5.11 23.77 -2.59
C PRO A 4 -6.27 22.93 -2.03
N GLY A 5 -7.38 23.59 -1.73
CA GLY A 5 -8.65 22.94 -1.37
C GLY A 5 -9.42 22.41 -2.58
N LEU A 6 -10.54 21.74 -2.31
CA LEU A 6 -11.44 21.20 -3.32
C LEU A 6 -12.11 22.31 -4.13
N THR A 7 -12.23 22.07 -5.43
CA THR A 7 -13.10 22.85 -6.33
C THR A 7 -14.59 22.55 -6.04
N ALA A 8 -15.50 23.31 -6.64
CA ALA A 8 -16.94 23.01 -6.55
C ALA A 8 -17.29 21.59 -7.03
N LEU A 9 -16.65 21.12 -8.10
CA LEU A 9 -16.78 19.73 -8.56
C LEU A 9 -16.22 18.76 -7.53
N GLY A 10 -15.04 19.05 -6.96
CA GLY A 10 -14.44 18.22 -5.91
C GLY A 10 -15.32 18.09 -4.67
N GLN A 11 -16.02 19.16 -4.26
CA GLN A 11 -16.98 19.11 -3.16
C GLN A 11 -18.17 18.20 -3.46
N GLN A 12 -18.69 18.23 -4.70
CA GLN A 12 -19.77 17.32 -5.13
C GLN A 12 -19.29 15.86 -5.13
N GLN A 13 -18.07 15.62 -5.64
CA GLN A 13 -17.45 14.29 -5.62
C GLN A 13 -17.24 13.77 -4.19
N ALA A 14 -16.76 14.63 -3.28
CA ALA A 14 -16.59 14.30 -1.85
C ALA A 14 -17.92 13.88 -1.19
N GLN A 15 -19.01 14.60 -1.49
CA GLN A 15 -20.33 14.22 -0.98
C GLN A 15 -20.82 12.88 -1.56
N ALA A 16 -20.58 12.66 -2.87
CA ALA A 16 -21.01 11.43 -3.54
C ALA A 16 -20.28 10.20 -2.97
N ILE A 17 -18.96 10.26 -2.82
CA ILE A 17 -18.18 9.15 -2.26
C ILE A 17 -18.52 8.90 -0.79
N ALA A 18 -18.78 9.96 -0.01
CA ALA A 18 -19.22 9.80 1.38
C ALA A 18 -20.56 9.04 1.49
N ASN A 19 -21.54 9.34 0.64
CA ASN A 19 -22.80 8.61 0.62
C ASN A 19 -22.60 7.13 0.24
N ALA A 20 -21.74 6.86 -0.76
CA ALA A 20 -21.43 5.52 -1.19
C ALA A 20 -20.70 4.70 -0.11
N LEU A 21 -19.76 5.33 0.61
CA LEU A 21 -19.03 4.68 1.69
C LEU A 21 -19.92 4.47 2.93
N ALA A 22 -20.76 5.44 3.30
CA ALA A 22 -21.68 5.30 4.43
C ALA A 22 -22.61 4.08 4.27
N ALA A 23 -23.01 3.77 3.02
CA ALA A 23 -23.84 2.60 2.72
C ALA A 23 -23.09 1.25 2.81
N LYS A 24 -21.75 1.25 2.77
CA LYS A 24 -20.88 0.06 2.85
C LYS A 24 -20.34 -0.22 4.25
N GLY A 25 -20.46 0.74 5.17
CA GLY A 25 -19.97 0.61 6.53
C GLY A 25 -20.68 -0.52 7.31
N PRO A 26 -20.36 -0.68 8.60
CA PRO A 26 -19.69 0.30 9.46
C PRO A 26 -18.16 0.33 9.30
N TYR A 27 -17.52 1.37 9.86
CA TYR A 27 -16.05 1.53 9.86
C TYR A 27 -15.53 1.72 11.29
N ALA A 28 -14.30 1.25 11.56
CA ALA A 28 -13.61 1.43 12.83
C ALA A 28 -12.92 2.79 12.95
N GLY A 29 -12.54 3.40 11.83
CA GLY A 29 -11.92 4.72 11.82
C GLY A 29 -11.93 5.39 10.45
N ILE A 30 -11.74 6.71 10.48
CA ILE A 30 -11.50 7.55 9.30
C ILE A 30 -10.14 8.22 9.47
N PHE A 31 -9.34 8.20 8.42
CA PHE A 31 -8.00 8.75 8.40
C PHE A 31 -7.80 9.59 7.15
N ASP A 32 -6.97 10.61 7.22
CA ASP A 32 -6.64 11.44 6.06
C ASP A 32 -5.19 11.92 6.09
N SER A 33 -4.70 12.40 4.96
CA SER A 33 -3.39 13.05 4.90
C SER A 33 -3.44 14.49 5.43
N GLN A 34 -2.29 15.15 5.52
CA GLN A 34 -2.22 16.55 5.95
C GLN A 34 -2.71 17.53 4.89
N LEU A 35 -3.10 17.05 3.70
CA LEU A 35 -3.51 17.90 2.59
C LEU A 35 -4.95 18.38 2.80
N ILE A 36 -5.20 19.67 2.58
CA ILE A 36 -6.55 20.23 2.81
C ILE A 36 -7.60 19.53 1.96
N ARG A 37 -7.26 19.16 0.72
CA ARG A 37 -8.18 18.45 -0.18
C ARG A 37 -8.58 17.06 0.34
N THR A 38 -7.71 16.34 1.04
CA THR A 38 -8.04 14.99 1.57
C THR A 38 -8.93 15.14 2.80
N GLN A 39 -8.61 16.06 3.72
CA GLN A 39 -9.47 16.40 4.87
C GLN A 39 -10.86 16.88 4.43
N GLN A 40 -10.94 17.74 3.41
CA GLN A 40 -12.22 18.18 2.84
C GLN A 40 -12.99 17.05 2.14
N THR A 41 -12.29 16.04 1.60
CA THR A 41 -12.93 14.85 1.02
C THR A 41 -13.45 13.90 2.10
N ALA A 42 -12.76 13.79 3.23
CA ALA A 42 -13.15 12.97 4.38
C ALA A 42 -14.33 13.56 5.16
N ALA A 43 -14.41 14.89 5.24
CA ALA A 43 -15.36 15.60 6.10
C ALA A 43 -16.84 15.19 5.91
N PRO A 44 -17.38 14.98 4.69
CA PRO A 44 -18.76 14.55 4.54
C PRO A 44 -19.04 13.16 5.14
N LEU A 45 -18.13 12.19 4.98
CA LEU A 45 -18.28 10.86 5.60
C LEU A 45 -18.17 10.94 7.12
N ALA A 46 -17.19 11.70 7.61
CA ALA A 46 -17.00 11.96 9.04
C ALA A 46 -18.27 12.54 9.69
N ASN A 47 -18.91 13.51 9.04
CA ASN A 47 -20.16 14.10 9.50
C ASN A 47 -21.33 13.10 9.50
N LEU A 48 -21.44 12.26 8.46
CA LEU A 48 -22.49 11.24 8.37
C LEU A 48 -22.36 10.18 9.48
N LEU A 49 -21.14 9.82 9.85
CA LEU A 49 -20.85 8.77 10.82
C LEU A 49 -20.60 9.28 12.24
N GLY A 50 -20.52 10.59 12.45
CA GLY A 50 -20.18 11.19 13.74
C GLY A 50 -18.76 10.86 14.20
N MET A 51 -17.82 10.70 13.26
CA MET A 51 -16.43 10.33 13.51
C MET A 51 -15.49 11.52 13.31
N ALA A 52 -14.37 11.54 14.03
CA ALA A 52 -13.29 12.51 13.82
C ALA A 52 -12.16 11.85 13.03
N PRO A 53 -11.80 12.35 11.84
CA PRO A 53 -10.65 11.83 11.10
C PRO A 53 -9.34 12.02 11.85
N GLN A 54 -8.46 11.02 11.81
CA GLN A 54 -7.08 11.15 12.26
C GLN A 54 -6.15 11.50 11.09
N VAL A 55 -5.42 12.61 11.23
CA VAL A 55 -4.47 13.09 10.23
C VAL A 55 -3.16 12.32 10.31
N LEU A 56 -2.74 11.68 9.22
CA LEU A 56 -1.53 10.87 9.11
C LEU A 56 -0.60 11.41 8.00
N PRO A 57 0.58 11.95 8.34
CA PRO A 57 1.54 12.47 7.36
C PRO A 57 2.01 11.43 6.33
N GLY A 58 2.06 10.15 6.70
CA GLY A 58 2.44 9.06 5.79
C GLY A 58 1.47 8.83 4.63
N LEU A 59 0.30 9.47 4.67
CA LEU A 59 -0.68 9.48 3.58
C LEU A 59 -0.49 10.68 2.63
N ASN A 60 0.50 11.53 2.83
CA ASN A 60 0.76 12.68 1.96
C ASN A 60 1.16 12.24 0.54
N GLU A 61 1.03 13.16 -0.40
CA GLU A 61 1.48 12.98 -1.78
C GLU A 61 2.99 12.74 -1.83
N ILE A 62 3.44 11.82 -2.70
CA ILE A 62 4.86 11.69 -3.05
C ILE A 62 5.35 13.04 -3.58
N HIS A 63 6.21 13.71 -2.82
CA HIS A 63 6.56 15.10 -3.06
C HIS A 63 7.30 15.28 -4.39
N ALA A 64 6.79 16.14 -5.26
CA ALA A 64 7.33 16.31 -6.61
C ALA A 64 8.49 17.32 -6.68
N GLY A 65 8.91 17.90 -5.54
CA GLY A 65 10.08 18.77 -5.48
C GLY A 65 9.97 19.97 -6.42
N ILE A 66 11.00 20.21 -7.23
CA ILE A 66 10.97 21.27 -8.26
C ILE A 66 9.94 21.03 -9.38
N PHE A 67 9.35 19.85 -9.47
CA PHE A 67 8.32 19.52 -10.45
C PHE A 67 6.90 19.78 -9.95
N GLU A 68 6.75 20.29 -8.73
CA GLU A 68 5.44 20.72 -8.24
C GLU A 68 4.77 21.69 -9.22
N ASP A 69 3.46 21.51 -9.39
CA ASP A 69 2.59 22.27 -10.31
C ASP A 69 2.93 22.15 -11.81
N LEU A 70 3.88 21.30 -12.22
CA LEU A 70 4.15 21.04 -13.63
C LEU A 70 3.12 20.07 -14.25
N PRO A 71 2.89 20.14 -15.57
CA PRO A 71 2.02 19.18 -16.26
C PRO A 71 2.52 17.75 -16.10
N GLN A 72 1.63 16.84 -15.70
CA GLN A 72 1.95 15.43 -15.50
C GLN A 72 2.45 14.75 -16.78
N ILE A 73 1.87 15.09 -17.94
CA ILE A 73 2.33 14.61 -19.24
C ILE A 73 3.38 15.59 -19.78
N SER A 74 4.61 15.47 -19.28
CA SER A 74 5.76 16.26 -19.69
C SER A 74 7.06 15.48 -19.49
N PRO A 75 8.20 15.90 -20.08
CA PRO A 75 9.49 15.29 -19.76
C PRO A 75 9.82 15.31 -18.25
N ALA A 76 9.40 16.36 -17.53
CA ALA A 76 9.55 16.45 -16.08
C ALA A 76 8.69 15.41 -15.35
N GLY A 77 7.43 15.24 -15.78
CA GLY A 77 6.54 14.20 -15.26
C GLY A 77 7.08 12.79 -15.50
N LEU A 78 7.65 12.52 -16.68
CA LEU A 78 8.30 11.22 -16.95
C LEU A 78 9.52 10.97 -16.06
N LEU A 79 10.36 11.99 -15.81
CA LEU A 79 11.49 11.88 -14.89
C LEU A 79 11.04 11.63 -13.45
N TYR A 80 9.99 12.33 -13.00
CA TYR A 80 9.38 12.11 -11.68
C TYR A 80 8.96 10.66 -11.48
N LEU A 81 8.38 10.01 -12.50
CA LEU A 81 7.88 8.64 -12.40
C LEU A 81 8.98 7.57 -12.29
N VAL A 82 10.22 7.86 -12.69
CA VAL A 82 11.30 6.84 -12.72
C VAL A 82 11.52 6.20 -11.35
N GLY A 83 11.64 7.01 -10.30
CA GLY A 83 11.84 6.53 -8.93
C GLY A 83 10.64 5.68 -8.46
N PRO A 84 9.44 6.27 -8.35
CA PRO A 84 8.23 5.56 -7.93
C PRO A 84 7.95 4.25 -8.67
N ILE A 85 8.16 4.19 -9.99
CA ILE A 85 8.00 2.94 -10.74
C ILE A 85 9.07 1.92 -10.32
N ALA A 86 10.34 2.32 -10.19
CA ALA A 86 11.39 1.42 -9.72
C ALA A 86 11.11 0.88 -8.29
N TRP A 87 10.54 1.70 -7.41
CA TRP A 87 10.18 1.29 -6.05
C TRP A 87 9.15 0.17 -6.04
N THR A 88 8.12 0.25 -6.91
CA THR A 88 7.12 -0.83 -7.06
C THR A 88 7.68 -2.13 -7.65
N LEU A 89 8.87 -2.07 -8.27
CA LEU A 89 9.58 -3.22 -8.83
C LEU A 89 10.62 -3.82 -7.88
N GLY A 90 10.63 -3.42 -6.60
CA GLY A 90 11.57 -3.93 -5.60
C GLY A 90 12.90 -3.19 -5.54
N PHE A 91 12.97 -1.97 -6.08
CA PHE A 91 14.16 -1.12 -5.99
C PHE A 91 13.90 0.18 -5.20
N PRO A 92 13.44 0.11 -3.93
CA PRO A 92 13.13 1.29 -3.14
C PRO A 92 14.34 2.20 -2.87
N ILE A 93 15.58 1.72 -3.05
CA ILE A 93 16.78 2.57 -2.91
C ILE A 93 16.93 3.58 -4.06
N VAL A 94 16.27 3.36 -5.20
CA VAL A 94 16.39 4.26 -6.36
C VAL A 94 15.97 5.67 -5.94
N PRO A 95 16.79 6.70 -6.21
CA PRO A 95 16.50 8.05 -5.73
C PRO A 95 15.28 8.63 -6.43
N MET A 96 14.56 9.48 -5.71
CA MET A 96 13.60 10.38 -6.32
C MET A 96 14.35 11.38 -7.20
N LEU A 97 14.06 11.36 -8.51
CA LEU A 97 14.70 12.24 -9.50
C LEU A 97 14.05 13.63 -9.59
N ALA A 98 13.34 14.01 -8.55
CA ALA A 98 12.73 15.32 -8.38
C ALA A 98 13.49 16.11 -7.30
N PRO A 99 14.45 16.98 -7.70
CA PRO A 99 15.21 17.79 -6.74
C PRO A 99 14.34 18.52 -5.74
N GLY A 100 14.76 18.55 -4.47
CA GLY A 100 13.97 19.15 -3.39
C GLY A 100 12.79 18.30 -2.92
N SER A 101 12.67 17.04 -3.38
CA SER A 101 11.73 16.09 -2.79
C SER A 101 12.09 15.73 -1.35
N THR A 102 11.08 15.66 -0.48
CA THR A 102 11.21 15.10 0.87
C THR A 102 11.25 13.58 0.86
N ASP A 103 10.69 12.94 -0.17
CA ASP A 103 10.74 11.50 -0.40
C ASP A 103 11.98 11.15 -1.21
N VAL A 104 13.17 11.29 -0.59
CA VAL A 104 14.46 11.19 -1.29
C VAL A 104 14.68 9.85 -2.02
N ASN A 105 14.01 8.78 -1.59
CA ASN A 105 13.90 7.48 -2.25
C ASN A 105 12.63 6.74 -1.78
N GLY A 106 12.43 5.53 -2.29
CA GLY A 106 11.29 4.67 -1.96
C GLY A 106 11.33 4.11 -0.55
N ILE A 107 12.51 4.01 0.09
CA ILE A 107 12.63 3.55 1.48
C ILE A 107 11.99 4.58 2.43
N VAL A 108 12.33 5.87 2.27
CA VAL A 108 11.74 6.95 3.07
C VAL A 108 10.23 7.04 2.86
N PHE A 109 9.79 7.01 1.61
CA PHE A 109 8.37 7.00 1.27
C PHE A 109 7.66 5.81 1.92
N ASN A 110 8.20 4.60 1.74
CA ASN A 110 7.52 3.39 2.19
C ASN A 110 7.44 3.28 3.70
N ARG A 111 8.46 3.74 4.44
CA ARG A 111 8.40 3.84 5.91
C ARG A 111 7.28 4.75 6.39
N ALA A 112 7.13 5.92 5.75
CA ALA A 112 6.04 6.83 6.10
C ALA A 112 4.67 6.20 5.78
N PHE A 113 4.53 5.60 4.60
CA PHE A 113 3.28 4.96 4.17
C PHE A 113 2.90 3.78 5.06
N THR A 114 3.82 2.83 5.26
CA THR A 114 3.58 1.64 6.11
C THR A 114 3.38 2.01 7.58
N GLY A 115 4.07 3.03 8.10
CA GLY A 115 3.82 3.57 9.43
C GLY A 115 2.40 4.15 9.59
N ALA A 116 1.88 4.80 8.54
CA ALA A 116 0.48 5.24 8.53
C ALA A 116 -0.50 4.05 8.48
N VAL A 117 -0.23 3.04 7.65
CA VAL A 117 -1.04 1.80 7.59
C VAL A 117 -1.03 1.07 8.94
N GLN A 118 0.12 0.97 9.60
CA GLN A 118 0.24 0.40 10.94
C GLN A 118 -0.60 1.18 11.95
N THR A 119 -0.51 2.51 11.93
CA THR A 119 -1.32 3.38 12.81
C THR A 119 -2.81 3.17 12.58
N ILE A 120 -3.25 3.02 11.32
CA ILE A 120 -4.64 2.71 10.98
C ILE A 120 -5.05 1.36 11.56
N TYR A 121 -4.21 0.33 11.39
CA TYR A 121 -4.46 -1.01 11.90
C TYR A 121 -4.60 -1.02 13.43
N ASP A 122 -3.62 -0.44 14.13
CA ASP A 122 -3.61 -0.37 15.60
C ASP A 122 -4.81 0.40 16.16
N ALA A 123 -5.13 1.56 15.56
CA ALA A 123 -6.29 2.35 15.96
C ALA A 123 -7.62 1.60 15.72
N SER A 124 -7.70 0.86 14.62
CA SER A 124 -8.88 0.04 14.29
C SER A 124 -9.07 -1.12 15.26
N LEU A 125 -7.98 -1.74 15.72
CA LEU A 125 -8.03 -2.81 16.73
C LEU A 125 -8.27 -2.29 18.15
N ALA A 126 -7.83 -1.07 18.46
CA ALA A 126 -8.10 -0.45 19.75
C ALA A 126 -9.60 -0.12 19.94
N ASN A 127 -10.31 0.18 18.85
CA ASN A 127 -11.75 0.50 18.86
C ASN A 127 -12.47 -0.25 17.72
N PRO A 128 -12.59 -1.58 17.81
CA PRO A 128 -13.05 -2.40 16.69
C PRO A 128 -14.54 -2.19 16.43
N VAL A 129 -14.88 -2.01 15.15
CA VAL A 129 -16.26 -2.06 14.66
C VAL A 129 -16.34 -3.18 13.64
N VAL A 130 -16.88 -4.32 14.09
CA VAL A 130 -16.98 -5.53 13.28
C VAL A 130 -18.21 -5.43 12.38
N ALA A 131 -17.98 -5.46 11.06
CA ALA A 131 -19.03 -5.47 10.07
C ALA A 131 -19.71 -6.85 9.96
N ALA A 132 -20.79 -6.95 9.19
CA ALA A 132 -21.57 -8.18 9.06
C ALA A 132 -20.79 -9.35 8.41
N ASP A 133 -19.75 -9.04 7.64
CA ASP A 133 -18.83 -10.00 7.04
C ASP A 133 -17.72 -10.47 8.01
N GLY A 134 -17.73 -9.97 9.25
CA GLY A 134 -16.74 -10.30 10.27
C GLY A 134 -15.45 -9.48 10.20
N ASN A 135 -15.31 -8.59 9.21
CA ASN A 135 -14.12 -7.78 9.05
C ASN A 135 -14.19 -6.48 9.88
N ILE A 136 -13.00 -5.97 10.25
CA ILE A 136 -12.83 -4.62 10.78
C ILE A 136 -12.28 -3.77 9.62
N THR A 137 -13.04 -2.77 9.21
CA THR A 137 -12.70 -1.93 8.04
C THR A 137 -12.51 -0.49 8.47
N SER A 138 -11.51 0.19 7.90
CA SER A 138 -11.27 1.62 8.08
C SER A 138 -11.13 2.31 6.72
N VAL A 139 -11.39 3.62 6.69
CA VAL A 139 -11.28 4.43 5.46
C VAL A 139 -10.14 5.42 5.60
N ALA A 140 -9.25 5.47 4.62
CA ALA A 140 -8.15 6.43 4.55
C ALA A 140 -8.24 7.29 3.28
N TYR A 141 -8.04 8.60 3.41
CA TYR A 141 -8.03 9.56 2.31
C TYR A 141 -6.61 10.07 2.03
N SER A 142 -6.11 9.82 0.83
CA SER A 142 -4.74 10.15 0.41
C SER A 142 -4.72 10.61 -1.05
N SER A 143 -3.53 10.91 -1.57
CA SER A 143 -3.31 11.16 -3.01
C SER A 143 -3.32 9.86 -3.81
N ALA A 144 -3.87 9.92 -5.02
CA ALA A 144 -3.97 8.76 -5.92
C ALA A 144 -2.63 8.04 -6.14
N PHE A 145 -1.55 8.81 -6.36
CA PHE A 145 -0.24 8.23 -6.63
C PHE A 145 0.40 7.61 -5.38
N THR A 146 0.21 8.21 -4.20
CA THR A 146 0.64 7.63 -2.91
C THR A 146 -0.07 6.31 -2.64
N ILE A 147 -1.40 6.27 -2.77
CA ILE A 147 -2.17 5.02 -2.61
C ILE A 147 -1.68 3.99 -3.62
N GLY A 148 -1.52 4.39 -4.88
CA GLY A 148 -1.12 3.47 -5.93
C GLY A 148 0.26 2.87 -5.72
N VAL A 149 1.29 3.71 -5.55
CA VAL A 149 2.68 3.28 -5.36
C VAL A 149 2.81 2.51 -4.03
N GLY A 150 2.27 3.06 -2.94
CA GLY A 150 2.30 2.42 -1.63
C GLY A 150 1.61 1.06 -1.63
N THR A 151 0.47 0.91 -2.31
CA THR A 151 -0.18 -0.41 -2.46
C THR A 151 0.73 -1.38 -3.22
N MET A 152 1.23 -1.00 -4.40
CA MET A 152 2.02 -1.90 -5.24
C MET A 152 3.35 -2.32 -4.61
N MET A 153 3.90 -1.50 -3.69
CA MET A 153 5.10 -1.85 -2.94
C MET A 153 4.83 -2.91 -1.84
N ASN A 154 3.62 -2.98 -1.28
CA ASN A 154 3.37 -3.71 -0.03
C ASN A 154 2.33 -4.82 -0.10
N VAL A 155 1.60 -4.97 -1.22
CA VAL A 155 0.67 -6.11 -1.36
C VAL A 155 1.37 -7.37 -1.89
N ASP A 156 0.81 -8.52 -1.56
CA ASP A 156 1.32 -9.86 -1.92
C ASP A 156 0.82 -10.33 -3.30
N ASN A 157 -0.17 -9.64 -3.86
CA ASN A 157 -0.70 -9.87 -5.21
C ASN A 157 -0.63 -8.60 -6.10
N PRO A 158 0.54 -7.95 -6.22
CA PRO A 158 0.63 -6.69 -6.94
C PRO A 158 0.26 -6.87 -8.41
N HIS A 159 -0.43 -5.88 -8.96
CA HIS A 159 -0.77 -5.83 -10.39
C HIS A 159 -0.27 -4.50 -11.00
N PRO A 160 1.04 -4.34 -11.23
CA PRO A 160 1.66 -3.04 -11.57
C PRO A 160 1.05 -2.36 -12.80
N LEU A 161 0.52 -3.13 -13.75
CA LEU A 161 -0.16 -2.57 -14.92
C LEU A 161 -1.40 -1.73 -14.58
N LEU A 162 -2.03 -1.92 -13.42
CA LEU A 162 -3.18 -1.11 -12.99
C LEU A 162 -2.78 0.35 -12.77
N LEU A 163 -1.57 0.63 -12.25
CA LEU A 163 -1.06 1.99 -12.12
C LEU A 163 -1.01 2.74 -13.46
N LEU A 164 -0.71 2.02 -14.54
CA LEU A 164 -0.53 2.59 -15.87
C LEU A 164 -1.82 2.63 -16.68
N THR A 165 -2.63 1.57 -16.59
CA THR A 165 -3.82 1.37 -17.43
C THR A 165 -5.10 1.89 -16.80
N HIS A 166 -5.14 1.95 -15.47
CA HIS A 166 -6.30 2.39 -14.69
C HIS A 166 -5.86 3.31 -13.56
N PRO A 167 -5.29 4.51 -13.85
CA PRO A 167 -4.90 5.45 -12.80
C PRO A 167 -6.09 5.75 -11.88
N VAL A 168 -5.87 5.74 -10.57
CA VAL A 168 -6.93 5.97 -9.58
C VAL A 168 -7.50 7.38 -9.79
N PRO A 169 -8.78 7.54 -10.15
CA PRO A 169 -9.37 8.86 -10.35
C PRO A 169 -9.60 9.57 -9.02
N ASN A 170 -9.96 10.86 -9.07
CA ASN A 170 -10.47 11.55 -7.88
C ASN A 170 -11.64 10.75 -7.29
N THR A 171 -11.61 10.53 -5.97
CA THR A 171 -12.58 9.70 -5.22
C THR A 171 -12.64 8.22 -5.61
N GLY A 172 -11.72 7.74 -6.46
CA GLY A 172 -11.52 6.32 -6.70
C GLY A 172 -10.98 5.62 -5.45
N ALA A 173 -11.27 4.33 -5.31
CA ALA A 173 -10.98 3.57 -4.10
C ALA A 173 -10.13 2.34 -4.38
N VAL A 174 -9.05 2.17 -3.61
CA VAL A 174 -8.27 0.92 -3.55
C VAL A 174 -8.59 0.23 -2.24
N VAL A 175 -8.91 -1.06 -2.30
CA VAL A 175 -9.27 -1.87 -1.13
C VAL A 175 -8.21 -2.94 -0.96
N VAL A 176 -7.58 -2.96 0.21
CA VAL A 176 -6.65 -3.99 0.64
C VAL A 176 -7.21 -4.70 1.87
N GLN A 177 -6.91 -5.99 2.02
CA GLN A 177 -7.32 -6.81 3.14
C GLN A 177 -6.11 -7.58 3.66
N GLY A 178 -5.93 -7.62 4.96
CA GLY A 178 -4.76 -8.27 5.55
C GLY A 178 -4.44 -7.72 6.93
N ASN A 179 -3.22 -7.97 7.37
CA ASN A 179 -2.69 -7.47 8.63
C ASN A 179 -1.14 -7.42 8.57
N PRO A 180 -0.49 -6.73 9.51
CA PRO A 180 0.97 -6.60 9.51
C PRO A 180 1.77 -7.92 9.58
N GLU A 181 1.19 -8.99 10.14
CA GLU A 181 1.88 -10.28 10.30
C GLU A 181 1.70 -11.19 9.08
N GLY A 182 0.49 -11.21 8.50
CA GLY A 182 0.11 -12.08 7.39
C GLY A 182 0.13 -11.43 6.02
N GLY A 183 0.60 -10.19 5.91
CA GLY A 183 0.66 -9.45 4.65
C GLY A 183 -0.68 -8.80 4.26
N TRP A 184 -0.66 -8.10 3.13
CA TRP A 184 -1.79 -7.37 2.59
C TRP A 184 -2.11 -7.84 1.17
N THR A 185 -3.38 -8.14 0.90
CA THR A 185 -3.87 -8.51 -0.42
C THR A 185 -4.70 -7.37 -1.00
N LEU A 186 -4.40 -6.95 -2.24
CA LEU A 186 -5.25 -6.08 -3.04
C LEU A 186 -6.51 -6.85 -3.47
N VAL A 187 -7.69 -6.39 -3.06
CA VAL A 187 -8.97 -7.04 -3.39
C VAL A 187 -9.79 -6.27 -4.42
N SER A 188 -9.63 -4.95 -4.50
CA SER A 188 -10.31 -4.12 -5.49
C SER A 188 -9.50 -2.88 -5.84
N TRP A 189 -9.43 -2.57 -7.13
CA TRP A 189 -8.81 -1.37 -7.68
C TRP A 189 -9.87 -0.54 -8.42
N ASP A 190 -10.38 0.50 -7.79
CA ASP A 190 -11.46 1.36 -8.29
C ASP A 190 -12.68 0.56 -8.82
N GLY A 191 -13.09 -0.45 -8.05
CA GLY A 191 -14.19 -1.34 -8.41
C GLY A 191 -13.83 -2.49 -9.34
N ILE A 192 -12.60 -2.55 -9.85
CA ILE A 192 -12.06 -3.72 -10.56
C ILE A 192 -11.63 -4.76 -9.53
N PRO A 193 -12.29 -5.94 -9.45
CA PRO A 193 -11.87 -6.99 -8.53
C PRO A 193 -10.47 -7.49 -8.88
N VAL A 194 -9.64 -7.70 -7.87
CA VAL A 194 -8.30 -8.29 -8.04
C VAL A 194 -8.30 -9.65 -7.34
N GLY A 195 -7.98 -10.69 -8.11
CA GLY A 195 -7.91 -12.06 -7.61
C GLY A 195 -6.63 -12.34 -6.81
N PRO A 196 -6.48 -13.58 -6.29
CA PRO A 196 -5.24 -14.01 -5.67
C PRO A 196 -4.06 -13.93 -6.65
N ALA A 197 -2.84 -13.88 -6.12
CA ALA A 197 -1.62 -13.86 -6.92
C ALA A 197 -1.56 -15.10 -7.84
N SER A 198 -1.20 -14.88 -9.10
CA SER A 198 -0.75 -15.98 -9.96
C SER A 198 0.63 -16.45 -9.50
N LEU A 199 1.04 -17.69 -9.79
CA LEU A 199 2.39 -18.16 -9.45
C LEU A 199 3.51 -17.20 -9.93
N PRO A 200 3.51 -16.67 -11.18
CA PRO A 200 4.49 -15.66 -11.57
C PRO A 200 4.47 -14.36 -10.74
N THR A 201 3.29 -13.96 -10.25
CA THR A 201 3.14 -12.79 -9.38
C THR A 201 3.70 -13.06 -7.99
N ALA A 202 3.40 -14.23 -7.43
CA ALA A 202 3.85 -14.63 -6.10
C ALA A 202 5.38 -14.79 -6.07
N LEU A 203 5.96 -15.49 -7.06
CA LEU A 203 7.42 -15.57 -7.23
C LEU A 203 8.09 -14.21 -7.48
N PHE A 204 7.38 -13.25 -8.10
CA PHE A 204 7.89 -11.88 -8.19
C PHE A 204 7.96 -11.21 -6.81
N VAL A 205 6.95 -11.43 -5.96
CA VAL A 205 6.94 -10.92 -4.58
C VAL A 205 8.06 -11.56 -3.75
N ASP A 206 8.27 -12.87 -3.85
CA ASP A 206 9.40 -13.54 -3.16
C ASP A 206 10.75 -12.92 -3.52
N VAL A 207 10.98 -12.69 -4.82
CA VAL A 207 12.21 -12.06 -5.30
C VAL A 207 12.29 -10.61 -4.83
N ARG A 208 11.18 -9.86 -4.89
CA ARG A 208 11.08 -8.47 -4.43
C ARG A 208 11.50 -8.37 -2.96
N GLU A 209 10.98 -9.24 -2.10
CA GLU A 209 11.29 -9.25 -0.67
C GLU A 209 12.76 -9.57 -0.42
N LEU A 210 13.28 -10.61 -1.09
CA LEU A 210 14.69 -10.99 -1.01
C LEU A 210 15.63 -9.83 -1.38
N ILE A 211 15.35 -9.11 -2.47
CA ILE A 211 16.23 -8.02 -2.93
C ILE A 211 16.02 -6.72 -2.15
N THR A 212 14.90 -6.57 -1.45
CA THR A 212 14.57 -5.33 -0.73
C THR A 212 15.30 -5.24 0.61
N ALA A 213 15.40 -6.33 1.37
CA ALA A 213 16.11 -6.37 2.66
C ALA A 213 17.53 -5.75 2.63
N PRO A 214 18.44 -6.12 1.70
CA PRO A 214 19.77 -5.51 1.66
C PRO A 214 19.76 -4.01 1.29
N GLN A 215 18.70 -3.52 0.62
CA GLN A 215 18.56 -2.10 0.31
C GLN A 215 18.18 -1.29 1.56
N TYR A 216 17.28 -1.80 2.40
CA TYR A 216 16.93 -1.18 3.68
C TYR A 216 18.12 -1.20 4.64
N ALA A 217 18.77 -2.35 4.80
CA ALA A 217 19.99 -2.47 5.60
C ALA A 217 21.09 -1.48 5.18
N ALA A 218 21.36 -1.35 3.87
CA ALA A 218 22.34 -0.39 3.37
C ALA A 218 21.94 1.07 3.65
N TYR A 219 20.65 1.39 3.52
CA TYR A 219 20.13 2.72 3.80
C TYR A 219 20.22 3.06 5.30
N ASP A 220 19.91 2.12 6.19
CA ASP A 220 19.98 2.33 7.64
C ASP A 220 21.40 2.50 8.14
N ILE A 221 22.33 1.71 7.61
CA ILE A 221 23.75 1.91 7.88
C ILE A 221 24.16 3.31 7.42
N TRP A 222 23.78 3.72 6.21
CA TRP A 222 24.10 5.06 5.70
C TRP A 222 23.48 6.19 6.56
N GLU A 223 22.21 6.07 6.94
CA GLU A 223 21.50 7.05 7.78
C GLU A 223 22.13 7.15 9.18
N SER A 224 22.52 6.00 9.77
CA SER A 224 23.14 5.94 11.09
C SER A 224 24.44 6.76 11.19
N LEU A 225 25.18 6.92 10.08
CA LEU A 225 26.42 7.71 10.05
C LEU A 225 26.18 9.19 10.36
N PHE A 226 24.97 9.71 10.10
CA PHE A 226 24.63 11.11 10.36
C PHE A 226 24.16 11.37 11.79
N THR A 227 24.00 10.32 12.61
CA THR A 227 23.60 10.46 14.02
C THR A 227 24.74 10.94 14.92
N GLY A 228 25.99 10.68 14.51
CA GLY A 228 27.18 10.91 15.35
C GLY A 228 27.33 9.93 16.51
N ASP A 229 26.49 8.89 16.60
CA ASP A 229 26.51 7.87 17.65
C ASP A 229 27.09 6.55 17.12
N PRO A 230 28.29 6.11 17.58
CA PRO A 230 28.85 4.82 17.19
C PRO A 230 27.96 3.61 17.53
N ALA A 231 27.15 3.70 18.58
CA ALA A 231 26.22 2.62 18.94
C ALA A 231 25.10 2.48 17.91
N ALA A 232 24.59 3.60 17.38
CA ALA A 232 23.61 3.58 16.29
C ALA A 232 24.16 2.88 15.04
N VAL A 233 25.42 3.13 14.68
CA VAL A 233 26.07 2.47 13.53
C VAL A 233 26.21 0.96 13.76
N ILE A 234 26.65 0.55 14.95
CA ILE A 234 26.79 -0.88 15.29
C ILE A 234 25.43 -1.58 15.26
N ASN A 235 24.39 -0.96 15.81
CA ASN A 235 23.04 -1.49 15.80
C ASN A 235 22.51 -1.61 14.37
N ALA A 236 22.64 -0.57 13.54
CA ALA A 236 22.22 -0.62 12.14
C ALA A 236 22.90 -1.74 11.34
N VAL A 237 24.21 -1.98 11.57
CA VAL A 237 24.94 -3.09 10.93
C VAL A 237 24.40 -4.44 11.39
N ARG A 238 24.15 -4.60 12.70
CA ARG A 238 23.62 -5.84 13.27
C ARG A 238 22.21 -6.13 12.76
N ASP A 239 21.31 -5.16 12.90
CA ASP A 239 19.91 -5.27 12.51
C ASP A 239 19.81 -5.53 11.01
N GLY A 240 20.62 -4.85 10.20
CA GLY A 240 20.71 -5.10 8.76
C GLY A 240 21.22 -6.51 8.41
N ALA A 241 22.18 -7.06 9.17
CA ALA A 241 22.64 -8.43 8.97
C ALA A 241 21.55 -9.46 9.34
N ASP A 242 20.80 -9.20 10.41
CA ASP A 242 19.68 -10.04 10.85
C ASP A 242 18.53 -10.00 9.82
N GLU A 243 18.18 -8.83 9.29
CA GLU A 243 17.14 -8.65 8.27
C GLU A 243 17.50 -9.35 6.95
N VAL A 244 18.71 -9.14 6.44
CA VAL A 244 19.19 -9.80 5.21
C VAL A 244 19.29 -11.31 5.40
N GLY A 245 19.76 -11.76 6.57
CA GLY A 245 19.83 -13.17 6.92
C GLY A 245 18.44 -13.82 6.93
N ALA A 246 17.46 -13.16 7.55
CA ALA A 246 16.07 -13.61 7.55
C ALA A 246 15.51 -13.72 6.12
N ALA A 247 15.68 -12.69 5.29
CA ALA A 247 15.21 -12.72 3.90
C ALA A 247 15.83 -13.87 3.07
N VAL A 248 17.13 -14.12 3.22
CA VAL A 248 17.83 -15.22 2.53
C VAL A 248 17.32 -16.59 2.98
N VAL A 249 17.01 -16.74 4.27
CA VAL A 249 16.46 -17.99 4.82
C VAL A 249 15.01 -18.19 4.39
N GLN A 250 14.18 -17.16 4.42
CA GLN A 250 12.75 -17.25 4.10
C GLN A 250 12.48 -17.45 2.62
N PHE A 251 13.29 -16.87 1.73
CA PHE A 251 13.08 -16.95 0.28
C PHE A 251 12.84 -18.37 -0.27
N PRO A 252 13.67 -19.40 0.01
CA PRO A 252 13.39 -20.75 -0.47
C PRO A 252 12.13 -21.39 0.15
N HIS A 253 11.71 -20.97 1.35
CA HIS A 253 10.46 -21.42 1.96
C HIS A 253 9.25 -20.80 1.25
N ALA A 254 9.26 -19.49 1.04
CA ALA A 254 8.19 -18.77 0.34
C ALA A 254 7.98 -19.31 -1.09
N VAL A 255 9.07 -19.48 -1.85
CA VAL A 255 9.04 -20.08 -3.19
C VAL A 255 8.47 -21.50 -3.17
N ALA A 256 8.80 -22.30 -2.16
CA ALA A 256 8.29 -23.66 -2.05
C ALA A 256 6.79 -23.68 -1.73
N ASP A 257 6.34 -22.82 -0.81
CA ASP A 257 4.94 -22.69 -0.42
C ASP A 257 4.09 -22.23 -1.61
N ASP A 258 4.53 -21.22 -2.36
CA ASP A 258 3.83 -20.74 -3.57
C ASP A 258 3.73 -21.79 -4.68
N VAL A 259 4.79 -22.58 -4.89
CA VAL A 259 4.78 -23.69 -5.85
C VAL A 259 3.84 -24.79 -5.39
N ILE A 260 3.80 -25.11 -4.10
CA ILE A 260 2.87 -26.08 -3.52
C ILE A 260 1.44 -25.59 -3.70
N ASP A 261 1.15 -24.33 -3.37
CA ASP A 261 -0.19 -23.76 -3.48
C ASP A 261 -0.68 -23.73 -4.93
N ALA A 262 0.19 -23.37 -5.88
CA ALA A 262 -0.14 -23.40 -7.31
C ALA A 262 -0.42 -24.82 -7.83
N THR A 263 0.23 -25.85 -7.26
CA THR A 263 0.10 -27.25 -7.68
C THR A 263 -0.92 -28.07 -6.89
N GLY A 264 -1.34 -27.59 -5.71
CA GLY A 264 -2.37 -28.20 -4.86
C GLY A 264 -3.82 -27.88 -5.30
N HIS A 265 -4.00 -26.81 -6.08
CA HIS A 265 -5.31 -26.38 -6.60
C HIS A 265 -5.93 -27.12 -7.83
N PRO A 266 -5.29 -28.05 -8.58
CA PRO A 266 -5.91 -28.60 -9.79
C PRO A 266 -6.94 -29.74 -9.63
N TYR A 267 -7.33 -30.21 -8.43
CA TYR A 267 -8.14 -31.46 -8.34
C TYR A 267 -9.36 -31.53 -7.40
N LEU A 268 -9.80 -30.46 -6.72
CA LEU A 268 -10.96 -30.58 -5.80
C LEU A 268 -12.24 -29.84 -6.22
N SER A 269 -12.29 -29.20 -7.39
CA SER A 269 -13.47 -28.42 -7.82
C SER A 269 -14.33 -29.08 -8.91
N GLY A 270 -14.09 -30.36 -9.26
CA GLY A 270 -14.56 -30.91 -10.54
C GLY A 270 -15.21 -32.29 -10.56
N LEU A 271 -15.54 -32.93 -9.43
CA LEU A 271 -16.22 -34.23 -9.46
C LEU A 271 -17.49 -34.23 -8.60
N PRO A 272 -18.66 -34.56 -9.18
CA PRO A 272 -19.86 -34.80 -8.38
C PRO A 272 -19.62 -36.08 -7.59
N ILE A 273 -19.58 -35.98 -6.26
CA ILE A 273 -19.64 -37.13 -5.37
C ILE A 273 -21.08 -37.65 -5.43
N GLY A 274 -21.35 -38.45 -6.45
CA GLY A 274 -22.59 -39.21 -6.63
C GLY A 274 -22.23 -40.55 -7.23
N LEU A 275 -21.87 -41.52 -6.37
CA LEU A 275 -21.86 -42.92 -6.78
C LEU A 275 -23.30 -43.44 -6.66
N PRO A 276 -23.96 -43.84 -7.76
CA PRO A 276 -25.22 -44.54 -7.68
C PRO A 276 -24.97 -45.97 -7.20
N SER A 277 -25.64 -46.32 -6.11
CA SER A 277 -25.79 -47.69 -5.63
C SER A 277 -26.54 -48.53 -6.65
N LEU A 278 -25.87 -49.45 -7.32
CA LEU A 278 -26.47 -50.61 -8.00
C LEU A 278 -25.39 -51.73 -8.05
N ILE A 279 -25.55 -53.03 -7.79
CA ILE A 279 -26.62 -54.03 -7.53
C ILE A 279 -25.81 -55.38 -7.43
N PRO A 280 -26.33 -56.57 -7.01
CA PRO A 280 -27.66 -56.93 -6.49
C PRO A 280 -27.68 -57.33 -5.01
#